data_AF-A0A662MCW8-F1
#
_entry.id   AF-A0A662MCW8-F1
#
_cell.length_a   1.000
_cell.length_b   1.000
_cell.length_c   1.000
_cell.angle_alpha   90.00
_cell.angle_beta   90.00
_cell.angle_gamma   90.00
#
_symmetry.space_group_name_H-M   'P 1'
#
loop_
_entity.id
_entity.type
_entity.pdbx_description
1 polymer ?
#
loop_
_entity_poly.entity_id
_entity_poly.type
_entity_poly.pdbx_seq_one_letter_code
_entity_poly.pdbx_strand_id
1 'polypeptide(L)'
;MERALVTLTPYESRRLIGRAVANMEVVRKAYREGIIVIATSISTAYVAEELLGISMEKEKFTYGVVSKGRLCVTPKNNRPRPIVIKRGRILKNTGYEILEEFEPDDVFIKGANAIDPYGNVGVLAASPTGGTLGNALRYLLSRGSHIIVPIGLEKLIPIPIHEAAEHTGIYYYKYSTGMYAALIPVPRAKPVTEIEAYQILFNVRAIPIAAGGVSGSEGSITLVLEGSEENVKKAFEYTMSIKGEPKLPSYTENCKKCEWPCGLRSEK
;
A
#
# COMPACT_ATOMS: atom_id res chain seq x y z
N MET A 1 -11.96 -13.65 -28.27
CA MET A 1 -11.43 -13.40 -26.90
C MET A 1 -9.96 -13.15 -27.07
N GLU A 2 -9.51 -11.95 -26.73
CA GLU A 2 -8.16 -11.48 -27.01
C GLU A 2 -7.27 -11.57 -25.78
N ARG A 3 -5.96 -11.51 -26.04
CA ARG A 3 -4.94 -11.58 -25.00
C ARG A 3 -3.84 -10.54 -25.20
N ALA A 4 -3.38 -9.97 -24.11
CA ALA A 4 -2.18 -9.13 -24.09
C ALA A 4 -1.23 -9.60 -22.99
N LEU A 5 0.07 -9.52 -23.25
CA LEU A 5 1.11 -9.77 -22.25
C LEU A 5 1.65 -8.43 -21.78
N VAL A 6 1.65 -8.22 -20.46
CA VAL A 6 2.16 -6.99 -19.85
C VAL A 6 3.12 -7.30 -18.72
N THR A 7 4.15 -6.47 -18.57
CA THR A 7 5.07 -6.50 -17.42
C THR A 7 5.14 -5.12 -16.81
N LEU A 8 4.89 -5.05 -15.50
CA LEU A 8 4.84 -3.82 -14.71
C LEU A 8 5.96 -3.86 -13.68
N THR A 9 6.72 -2.76 -13.56
CA THR A 9 7.57 -2.53 -12.39
C THR A 9 6.72 -2.18 -11.17
N PRO A 10 7.24 -2.26 -9.93
CA PRO A 10 6.48 -1.88 -8.74
C PRO A 10 5.91 -0.45 -8.76
N TYR A 11 6.56 0.46 -9.48
CA TYR A 11 6.10 1.85 -9.59
C TYR A 11 4.91 1.96 -10.54
N GLU A 12 5.00 1.32 -11.70
CA GLU A 12 3.92 1.23 -12.70
C GLU A 12 2.70 0.50 -12.10
N SER A 13 2.93 -0.61 -11.37
CA SER A 13 1.87 -1.30 -10.62
C SER A 13 1.15 -0.38 -9.63
N ARG A 14 1.89 0.45 -8.88
CA ARG A 14 1.28 1.40 -7.93
C ARG A 14 0.47 2.50 -8.61
N ARG A 15 0.88 2.96 -9.80
CA ARG A 15 0.10 3.90 -10.61
C ARG A 15 -1.23 3.28 -11.04
N LEU A 16 -1.19 2.07 -11.60
CA LEU A 16 -2.37 1.29 -11.98
C LEU A 16 -3.31 1.06 -10.78
N ILE A 17 -2.78 0.54 -9.68
CA ILE A 17 -3.55 0.24 -8.45
C ILE A 17 -4.11 1.52 -7.83
N GLY A 18 -3.34 2.59 -7.79
CA GLY A 18 -3.77 3.89 -7.29
C GLY A 18 -5.01 4.39 -8.03
N ARG A 19 -4.98 4.31 -9.36
CA ARG A 19 -6.11 4.71 -10.22
C ARG A 19 -7.32 3.81 -10.01
N ALA A 20 -7.12 2.51 -9.89
CA ALA A 20 -8.20 1.56 -9.62
C ALA A 20 -8.90 1.85 -8.29
N VAL A 21 -8.14 2.05 -7.21
CA VAL A 21 -8.70 2.39 -5.89
C VAL A 21 -9.50 3.69 -5.95
N ALA A 22 -8.98 4.75 -6.59
CA ALA A 22 -9.70 6.01 -6.73
C ALA A 22 -11.02 5.88 -7.52
N ASN A 23 -11.15 4.87 -8.39
CA ASN A 23 -12.35 4.62 -9.20
C ASN A 23 -13.31 3.58 -8.60
N MET A 24 -13.00 2.98 -7.45
CA MET A 24 -13.92 2.07 -6.77
C MET A 24 -15.19 2.81 -6.31
N GLU A 25 -16.36 2.20 -6.50
CA GLU A 25 -17.63 2.83 -6.11
C GLU A 25 -17.68 3.20 -4.62
N VAL A 26 -17.19 2.32 -3.74
CA VAL A 26 -17.12 2.58 -2.29
C VAL A 26 -16.27 3.81 -1.96
N VAL A 27 -15.16 4.02 -2.69
CA VAL A 27 -14.28 5.19 -2.50
C VAL A 27 -14.98 6.44 -3.04
N ARG A 28 -15.62 6.36 -4.21
CA ARG A 28 -16.34 7.51 -4.80
C ARG A 28 -17.56 7.92 -3.99
N LYS A 29 -18.30 6.96 -3.41
CA LYS A 29 -19.41 7.21 -2.49
C LYS A 29 -18.93 7.92 -1.23
N ALA A 30 -17.92 7.37 -0.55
CA ALA A 30 -17.34 7.99 0.64
C ALA A 30 -16.76 9.39 0.34
N TYR A 31 -16.20 9.61 -0.85
CA TYR A 31 -15.73 10.92 -1.26
C TYR A 31 -16.87 11.94 -1.30
N ARG A 32 -18.05 11.57 -1.80
CA ARG A 32 -19.21 12.48 -1.89
C ARG A 32 -19.91 12.68 -0.54
N GLU A 33 -20.07 11.62 0.23
CA GLU A 33 -21.06 11.55 1.32
C GLU A 33 -20.44 11.37 2.72
N GLY A 34 -19.27 10.71 2.79
CA GLY A 34 -18.64 10.27 4.02
C GLY A 34 -17.27 10.88 4.27
N ILE A 35 -16.43 10.08 4.94
CA ILE A 35 -15.06 10.38 5.33
C ILE A 35 -14.13 9.38 4.65
N ILE A 36 -13.06 9.90 4.04
CA ILE A 36 -11.93 9.11 3.58
C ILE A 36 -10.70 9.52 4.36
N VAL A 37 -10.00 8.54 4.93
CA VAL A 37 -8.66 8.72 5.48
C VAL A 37 -7.67 7.97 4.59
N ILE A 38 -6.84 8.73 3.88
CA ILE A 38 -5.70 8.19 3.16
C ILE A 38 -4.53 8.15 4.14
N ALA A 39 -4.33 6.98 4.75
CA ALA A 39 -3.24 6.76 5.68
C ALA A 39 -1.90 6.84 4.95
N THR A 40 -0.86 7.25 5.67
CA THR A 40 0.48 7.46 5.13
C THR A 40 1.13 6.15 4.69
N SER A 41 1.36 6.00 3.39
CA SER A 41 2.23 5.00 2.75
C SER A 41 2.53 5.41 1.31
N ILE A 42 3.60 4.88 0.71
CA ILE A 42 3.92 5.18 -0.70
C ILE A 42 2.75 4.80 -1.63
N SER A 43 2.16 3.61 -1.46
CA SER A 43 1.06 3.13 -2.31
C SER A 43 -0.19 4.01 -2.21
N THR A 44 -0.49 4.55 -1.03
CA THR A 44 -1.65 5.44 -0.85
C THR A 44 -1.42 6.85 -1.34
N ALA A 45 -0.16 7.27 -1.48
CA ALA A 45 0.15 8.53 -2.13
C ALA A 45 -0.27 8.51 -3.62
N TYR A 46 -0.11 7.38 -4.32
CA TYR A 46 -0.65 7.21 -5.68
C TYR A 46 -2.18 7.34 -5.70
N VAL A 47 -2.88 6.75 -4.72
CA VAL A 47 -4.34 6.92 -4.60
C VAL A 47 -4.71 8.40 -4.40
N ALA A 48 -3.96 9.12 -3.58
CA ALA A 48 -4.19 10.55 -3.35
C ALA A 48 -3.97 11.40 -4.61
N GLU A 49 -2.91 11.13 -5.39
CA GLU A 49 -2.67 11.81 -6.68
C GLU A 49 -3.86 11.61 -7.63
N GLU A 50 -4.36 10.38 -7.75
CA GLU A 50 -5.48 10.03 -8.65
C GLU A 50 -6.81 10.61 -8.17
N LEU A 51 -7.08 10.57 -6.86
CA LEU A 51 -8.34 11.05 -6.29
C LEU A 51 -8.43 12.58 -6.25
N LEU A 52 -7.30 13.27 -6.09
CA LEU A 52 -7.24 14.71 -5.88
C LEU A 52 -6.68 15.50 -7.08
N GLY A 53 -6.13 14.82 -8.09
CA GLY A 53 -5.50 15.47 -9.24
C GLY A 53 -4.26 16.28 -8.88
N ILE A 54 -3.50 15.83 -7.87
CA ILE A 54 -2.30 16.50 -7.36
C ILE A 54 -1.03 15.70 -7.66
N SER A 55 0.13 16.32 -7.50
CA SER A 55 1.43 15.65 -7.49
C SER A 55 2.00 15.64 -6.07
N MET A 56 2.60 14.53 -5.68
CA MET A 56 3.15 14.32 -4.33
C MET A 56 4.61 13.83 -4.36
N GLU A 57 5.39 14.23 -3.36
CA GLU A 57 6.65 13.59 -2.98
C GLU A 57 6.36 12.27 -2.25
N LYS A 58 5.98 11.25 -3.02
CA LYS A 58 5.40 9.98 -2.54
C LYS A 58 6.31 9.24 -1.56
N GLU A 59 7.62 9.29 -1.76
CA GLU A 59 8.64 8.71 -0.87
C GLU A 59 8.65 9.35 0.53
N LYS A 60 8.19 10.60 0.65
CA LYS A 60 8.03 11.30 1.93
C LYS A 60 6.68 11.02 2.59
N PHE A 61 5.71 10.45 1.87
CA PHE A 61 4.38 10.11 2.40
C PHE A 61 4.34 8.72 3.09
N THR A 62 5.39 8.35 3.83
CA THR A 62 5.42 7.08 4.58
C THR A 62 6.24 7.19 5.87
N TYR A 63 6.04 6.25 6.80
CA TYR A 63 6.82 6.13 8.03
C TYR A 63 7.80 4.96 7.95
N GLY A 64 7.28 3.73 7.91
CA GLY A 64 8.08 2.52 7.71
C GLY A 64 8.45 2.35 6.24
N VAL A 65 9.67 1.88 5.98
CA VAL A 65 10.16 1.65 4.63
C VAL A 65 11.08 0.44 4.59
N VAL A 66 10.93 -0.39 3.55
CA VAL A 66 11.93 -1.40 3.18
C VAL A 66 12.79 -0.78 2.09
N SER A 67 14.06 -0.52 2.37
CA SER A 67 14.97 0.13 1.43
C SER A 67 16.40 -0.28 1.70
N LYS A 68 17.23 -0.36 0.65
CA LYS A 68 18.64 -0.78 0.73
C LYS A 68 18.78 -2.14 1.44
N GLY A 69 17.87 -3.07 1.16
CA GLY A 69 17.88 -4.42 1.72
C GLY A 69 17.56 -4.53 3.23
N ARG A 70 16.94 -3.50 3.83
CA ARG A 70 16.66 -3.49 5.27
C ARG A 70 15.35 -2.81 5.64
N LEU A 71 14.79 -3.19 6.78
CA LEU A 71 13.70 -2.47 7.43
C LEU A 71 14.23 -1.17 8.04
N CYS A 72 13.57 -0.06 7.76
CA CYS A 72 13.95 1.27 8.23
C CYS A 72 12.72 2.16 8.41
N VAL A 73 12.97 3.41 8.78
CA VAL A 73 11.95 4.47 8.86
C VAL A 73 12.41 5.71 8.11
N THR A 74 11.46 6.56 7.74
CA THR A 74 11.72 7.91 7.24
C THR A 74 12.17 8.86 8.36
N PRO A 75 12.86 9.96 8.04
CA PRO A 75 13.33 10.94 9.01
C PRO A 75 12.23 11.47 9.94
N LYS A 76 12.53 11.57 11.25
CA LYS A 76 11.54 11.97 12.27
C LYS A 76 10.97 13.38 12.06
N ASN A 77 11.79 14.32 11.61
CA ASN A 77 11.44 15.75 11.53
C ASN A 77 10.52 16.11 10.34
N ASN A 78 10.15 15.15 9.50
CA ASN A 78 9.31 15.40 8.32
C ASN A 78 8.27 14.31 8.11
N ARG A 79 7.70 13.80 9.22
CA ARG A 79 6.70 12.74 9.16
C ARG A 79 5.37 13.29 8.65
N PRO A 80 4.81 12.71 7.57
CA PRO A 80 3.59 13.20 6.95
C PRO A 80 2.37 12.96 7.86
N ARG A 81 1.36 13.82 7.75
CA ARG A 81 0.01 13.53 8.30
C ARG A 81 -0.81 12.73 7.28
N PRO A 82 -1.82 11.95 7.70
CA PRO A 82 -2.77 11.39 6.75
C PRO A 82 -3.48 12.51 5.98
N ILE A 83 -4.00 12.18 4.80
CA ILE A 83 -4.94 13.07 4.11
C ILE A 83 -6.34 12.67 4.53
N VAL A 84 -7.09 13.64 5.06
CA VAL A 84 -8.46 13.45 5.51
C VAL A 84 -9.38 14.22 4.57
N ILE A 85 -10.36 13.52 4.01
CA ILE A 85 -11.38 14.09 3.12
C ILE A 85 -12.73 13.84 3.77
N LYS A 86 -13.56 14.86 3.89
CA LYS A 86 -14.94 14.75 4.37
C LYS A 86 -15.85 15.42 3.35
N ARG A 87 -16.73 14.65 2.72
CA ARG A 87 -17.69 15.13 1.70
C ARG A 87 -17.04 16.02 0.64
N GLY A 88 -15.98 15.50 0.04
CA GLY A 88 -15.24 16.12 -1.06
C GLY A 88 -14.29 17.25 -0.64
N ARG A 89 -14.19 17.57 0.65
CA ARG A 89 -13.32 18.63 1.17
C ARG A 89 -12.16 18.05 1.94
N ILE A 90 -10.93 18.47 1.59
CA ILE A 90 -9.73 18.15 2.35
C ILE A 90 -9.75 18.91 3.67
N LEU A 91 -9.73 18.20 4.80
CA LEU A 91 -9.65 18.80 6.13
C LEU A 91 -8.20 19.03 6.51
N LYS A 92 -7.76 20.29 6.39
CA LYS A 92 -6.42 20.70 6.80
C LYS A 92 -6.28 20.56 8.32
N ASN A 93 -5.12 20.11 8.78
CA ASN A 93 -4.75 19.93 10.19
C ASN A 93 -5.48 18.80 10.94
N THR A 94 -6.39 18.06 10.30
CA THR A 94 -6.99 16.85 10.87
C THR A 94 -6.10 15.64 10.62
N GLY A 95 -5.86 14.85 11.67
CA GLY A 95 -5.10 13.60 11.66
C GLY A 95 -5.99 12.37 11.82
N TYR A 96 -5.46 11.35 12.49
CA TYR A 96 -6.15 10.08 12.72
C TYR A 96 -7.24 10.16 13.80
N GLU A 97 -7.33 11.25 14.56
CA GLU A 97 -8.42 11.51 15.51
C GLU A 97 -9.80 11.53 14.85
N ILE A 98 -9.89 11.82 13.54
CA ILE A 98 -11.15 11.75 12.78
C ILE A 98 -11.77 10.33 12.75
N LEU A 99 -10.98 9.29 13.04
CA LEU A 99 -11.48 7.92 13.13
C LEU A 99 -12.52 7.75 14.25
N GLU A 100 -12.61 8.69 15.19
CA GLU A 100 -13.69 8.74 16.18
C GLU A 100 -15.05 9.15 15.60
N GLU A 101 -15.08 9.69 14.38
CA GLU A 101 -16.32 10.03 13.64
C GLU A 101 -16.68 9.00 12.56
N PHE A 102 -15.84 7.98 12.34
CA PHE A 102 -16.08 6.97 11.31
C PHE A 102 -17.41 6.21 11.50
N GLU A 103 -18.10 5.99 10.38
CA GLU A 103 -19.32 5.22 10.24
C GLU A 103 -19.10 4.03 9.26
N PRO A 104 -20.07 3.11 9.07
CA PRO A 104 -19.88 1.94 8.21
C PRO A 104 -19.54 2.23 6.74
N ASP A 105 -20.02 3.36 6.21
CA ASP A 105 -19.78 3.77 4.82
C ASP A 105 -18.45 4.55 4.62
N ASP A 106 -17.72 4.83 5.70
CA ASP A 106 -16.44 5.56 5.64
C ASP A 106 -15.28 4.65 5.24
N VAL A 107 -14.26 5.25 4.64
CA VAL A 107 -13.17 4.52 4.00
C VAL A 107 -11.81 4.88 4.59
N PHE A 108 -11.11 3.87 5.08
CA PHE A 108 -9.70 3.95 5.45
C PHE A 108 -8.84 3.28 4.39
N ILE A 109 -7.95 4.04 3.75
CA ILE A 109 -7.06 3.54 2.70
C ILE A 109 -5.64 3.44 3.26
N LYS A 110 -5.05 2.24 3.28
CA LYS A 110 -3.71 2.02 3.82
C LYS A 110 -2.95 0.95 3.04
N GLY A 111 -1.71 1.23 2.66
CA GLY A 111 -0.83 0.21 2.05
C GLY A 111 -0.37 -0.84 3.06
N ALA A 112 0.04 -2.01 2.54
CA ALA A 112 0.52 -3.15 3.31
C ALA A 112 1.92 -3.61 2.90
N ASN A 113 2.50 -4.55 3.66
CA ASN A 113 3.84 -5.11 3.45
C ASN A 113 3.83 -6.54 2.93
N ALA A 114 2.76 -7.29 3.17
CA ALA A 114 2.58 -8.65 2.70
C ALA A 114 1.12 -8.89 2.28
N ILE A 115 0.95 -9.77 1.29
CA ILE A 115 -0.33 -10.40 0.93
C ILE A 115 -0.09 -11.91 0.80
N ASP A 116 -1.01 -12.74 1.26
CA ASP A 116 -0.94 -14.19 1.08
C ASP A 116 -1.77 -14.66 -0.12
N PRO A 117 -1.66 -15.94 -0.54
CA PRO A 117 -2.43 -16.47 -1.67
C PRO A 117 -3.95 -16.48 -1.47
N TYR A 118 -4.43 -16.24 -0.25
CA TYR A 118 -5.84 -16.19 0.11
C TYR A 118 -6.38 -14.75 0.17
N GLY A 119 -5.54 -13.75 -0.14
CA GLY A 119 -5.93 -12.35 -0.12
C GLY A 119 -5.92 -11.71 1.27
N ASN A 120 -5.37 -12.36 2.30
CA ASN A 120 -5.13 -11.69 3.58
C ASN A 120 -3.89 -10.81 3.45
N VAL A 121 -3.86 -9.69 4.18
CA VAL A 121 -2.74 -8.75 4.14
C VAL A 121 -2.18 -8.49 5.53
N GLY A 122 -0.88 -8.17 5.57
CA GLY A 122 -0.16 -7.83 6.79
C GLY A 122 0.65 -6.54 6.65
N VAL A 123 0.73 -5.76 7.73
CA VAL A 123 1.51 -4.52 7.81
C VAL A 123 2.63 -4.71 8.82
N LEU A 124 3.85 -4.33 8.43
CA LEU A 124 4.97 -4.30 9.37
C LEU A 124 4.86 -3.07 10.27
N ALA A 125 4.97 -3.27 11.58
CA ALA A 125 4.96 -2.22 12.59
C ALA A 125 6.15 -2.36 13.54
N ALA A 126 6.96 -1.30 13.61
CA ALA A 126 8.08 -1.19 14.55
C ALA A 126 7.71 -0.50 15.88
N SER A 127 6.41 -0.33 16.16
CA SER A 127 5.89 0.34 17.36
C SER A 127 5.34 -0.70 18.34
N PRO A 128 5.53 -0.51 19.66
CA PRO A 128 4.94 -1.38 20.68
C PRO A 128 3.40 -1.36 20.67
N THR A 129 2.78 -0.34 20.06
CA THR A 129 1.33 -0.19 19.93
C THR A 129 0.77 -0.63 18.58
N GLY A 130 1.59 -1.24 17.72
CA GLY A 130 1.23 -1.57 16.34
C GLY A 130 1.12 -0.36 15.39
N GLY A 131 1.52 0.82 15.87
CA GLY A 131 1.63 2.04 15.07
C GLY A 131 0.26 2.58 14.64
N THR A 132 0.23 3.28 13.50
CA THR A 132 -1.00 3.84 12.94
C THR A 132 -2.11 2.79 12.79
N LEU A 133 -1.76 1.59 12.31
CA LEU A 133 -2.76 0.54 12.06
C LEU A 133 -3.36 0.04 13.38
N GLY A 134 -2.53 -0.31 14.36
CA GLY A 134 -3.01 -0.80 15.66
C GLY A 134 -3.96 0.19 16.33
N ASN A 135 -3.67 1.48 16.23
CA ASN A 135 -4.57 2.52 16.74
C ASN A 135 -5.87 2.64 15.93
N ALA A 136 -5.82 2.53 14.60
CA ALA A 136 -6.98 2.67 13.74
C ALA A 136 -7.95 1.48 13.83
N LEU A 137 -7.44 0.24 13.92
CA LEU A 137 -8.23 -0.98 13.86
C LEU A 137 -9.37 -1.02 14.87
N ARG A 138 -9.18 -0.45 16.07
CA ARG A 138 -10.23 -0.41 17.10
C ARG A 138 -11.50 0.30 16.64
N TYR A 139 -11.36 1.35 15.83
CA TYR A 139 -12.48 2.09 15.25
C TYR A 139 -13.00 1.37 14.00
N LEU A 140 -12.10 1.03 13.08
CA LEU A 140 -12.47 0.47 11.78
C LEU A 140 -13.25 -0.85 11.91
N LEU A 141 -12.81 -1.75 12.79
CA LEU A 141 -13.45 -3.06 12.96
C LEU A 141 -14.78 -2.96 13.70
N SER A 142 -14.83 -2.18 14.79
CA SER A 142 -16.02 -2.05 15.64
C SER A 142 -17.17 -1.33 14.93
N ARG A 143 -16.86 -0.36 14.08
CA ARG A 143 -17.84 0.42 13.32
C ARG A 143 -18.17 -0.19 11.96
N GLY A 144 -17.41 -1.21 11.57
CA GLY A 144 -17.60 -1.90 10.30
C GLY A 144 -17.28 -1.07 9.06
N SER A 145 -16.47 -0.03 9.21
CA SER A 145 -15.98 0.82 8.11
C SER A 145 -15.15 0.04 7.09
N HIS A 146 -14.99 0.61 5.90
CA HIS A 146 -14.24 -0.01 4.82
C HIS A 146 -12.73 0.17 4.99
N ILE A 147 -11.98 -0.93 4.86
CA ILE A 147 -10.51 -0.93 4.87
C ILE A 147 -10.03 -1.33 3.47
N ILE A 148 -9.55 -0.36 2.68
CA ILE A 148 -9.04 -0.60 1.33
C ILE A 148 -7.51 -0.61 1.33
N VAL A 149 -6.91 -1.66 0.77
CA VAL A 149 -5.46 -1.88 0.83
C VAL A 149 -4.85 -1.92 -0.57
N PRO A 150 -4.35 -0.79 -1.12
CA PRO A 150 -3.56 -0.83 -2.34
C PRO A 150 -2.24 -1.57 -2.09
N ILE A 151 -2.06 -2.71 -2.75
CA ILE A 151 -0.89 -3.57 -2.58
C ILE A 151 -0.59 -4.29 -3.88
N GLY A 152 0.65 -4.21 -4.39
CA GLY A 152 1.03 -4.97 -5.57
C GLY A 152 1.47 -6.38 -5.21
N LEU A 153 1.40 -7.27 -6.20
CA LEU A 153 1.77 -8.67 -6.07
C LEU A 153 3.27 -8.88 -5.79
N GLU A 154 4.11 -7.84 -5.90
CA GLU A 154 5.52 -7.90 -5.49
C GLU A 154 5.69 -8.18 -3.99
N LYS A 155 4.61 -8.03 -3.22
CA LYS A 155 4.54 -8.29 -1.77
C LYS A 155 3.89 -9.62 -1.43
N LEU A 156 3.65 -10.49 -2.41
CA LEU A 156 3.09 -11.80 -2.13
C LEU A 156 4.09 -12.66 -1.35
N ILE A 157 3.63 -13.24 -0.23
CA ILE A 157 4.38 -14.24 0.54
C ILE A 157 3.74 -15.62 0.36
N PRO A 158 4.52 -16.71 0.34
CA PRO A 158 4.01 -18.05 0.00
C PRO A 158 3.38 -18.79 1.19
N ILE A 159 3.01 -18.09 2.26
CA ILE A 159 2.38 -18.65 3.46
C ILE A 159 1.23 -17.76 3.93
N PRO A 160 0.25 -18.29 4.67
CA PRO A 160 -0.81 -17.49 5.26
C PRO A 160 -0.27 -16.34 6.15
N ILE A 161 -0.92 -15.17 6.10
CA ILE A 161 -0.50 -14.01 6.91
C ILE A 161 -0.52 -14.31 8.41
N HIS A 162 -1.49 -15.10 8.88
CA HIS A 162 -1.61 -15.43 10.31
C HIS A 162 -0.43 -16.28 10.78
N GLU A 163 -0.05 -17.30 10.01
CA GLU A 163 1.12 -18.13 10.26
C GLU A 163 2.41 -17.29 10.26
N ALA A 164 2.57 -16.41 9.26
CA ALA A 164 3.71 -15.50 9.20
C ALA A 164 3.79 -14.60 10.44
N ALA A 165 2.64 -14.10 10.93
CA ALA A 165 2.57 -13.17 12.06
C ALA A 165 3.03 -13.80 13.39
N GLU A 166 2.82 -15.11 13.58
CA GLU A 166 3.26 -15.86 14.78
C GLU A 166 4.78 -15.86 14.96
N HIS A 167 5.54 -15.65 13.89
CA HIS A 167 7.00 -15.60 13.90
C HIS A 167 7.58 -14.18 13.94
N THR A 168 6.79 -13.21 14.44
CA THR A 168 7.21 -11.81 14.45
C THR A 168 6.94 -11.10 15.77
N GLY A 169 7.67 -10.01 15.99
CA GLY A 169 7.51 -9.16 17.14
C GLY A 169 8.70 -8.22 17.28
N ILE A 170 8.47 -7.01 17.79
CA ILE A 170 9.57 -6.06 18.01
C ILE A 170 10.59 -6.54 19.07
N TYR A 171 10.19 -7.51 19.91
CA TYR A 171 11.04 -8.16 20.93
C TYR A 171 11.27 -9.65 20.64
N TYR A 172 10.77 -10.17 19.51
CA TYR A 172 10.83 -11.60 19.18
C TYR A 172 12.23 -12.00 18.70
N TYR A 173 12.90 -11.12 17.97
CA TYR A 173 14.16 -11.42 17.31
C TYR A 173 15.38 -11.08 18.17
N LYS A 174 16.38 -11.96 18.14
CA LYS A 174 17.71 -11.69 18.69
C LYS A 174 18.59 -10.88 17.74
N TYR A 175 18.45 -11.11 16.43
CA TYR A 175 19.28 -10.52 15.38
C TYR A 175 18.42 -9.96 14.25
N SER A 176 18.86 -8.88 13.61
CA SER A 176 18.20 -8.29 12.45
C SER A 176 19.19 -7.54 11.56
N THR A 177 18.96 -7.54 10.25
CA THR A 177 19.69 -6.69 9.29
C THR A 177 19.04 -5.31 9.12
N GLY A 178 18.22 -4.88 10.08
CA GLY A 178 17.56 -3.59 10.09
C GLY A 178 16.83 -3.34 11.40
N MET A 179 15.79 -2.50 11.34
CA MET A 179 14.88 -2.32 12.46
C MET A 179 14.07 -3.58 12.74
N TYR A 180 13.70 -3.77 14.00
CA TYR A 180 12.77 -4.83 14.41
C TYR A 180 11.33 -4.41 14.16
N ALA A 181 10.48 -5.33 13.69
CA ALA A 181 9.07 -5.07 13.40
C ALA A 181 8.23 -6.32 13.65
N ALA A 182 6.96 -6.13 13.99
CA ALA A 182 5.94 -7.17 13.99
C ALA A 182 5.16 -7.12 12.67
N LEU A 183 4.78 -8.26 12.11
CA LEU A 183 3.77 -8.35 11.06
C LEU A 183 2.39 -8.38 11.71
N ILE A 184 1.58 -7.36 11.45
CA ILE A 184 0.23 -7.23 12.00
C ILE A 184 -0.76 -7.59 10.91
N PRO A 185 -1.52 -8.70 11.04
CA PRO A 185 -2.64 -9.02 10.16
C PRO A 185 -3.66 -7.88 10.13
N VAL A 186 -4.31 -7.66 8.99
CA VAL A 186 -5.37 -6.66 8.84
C VAL A 186 -6.70 -7.35 8.59
N PRO A 187 -7.50 -7.66 9.64
CA PRO A 187 -8.80 -8.27 9.47
C PRO A 187 -9.73 -7.39 8.62
N ARG A 188 -10.58 -8.03 7.82
CA ARG A 188 -11.57 -7.37 6.93
C ARG A 188 -10.97 -6.41 5.88
N ALA A 189 -9.66 -6.44 5.67
CA ALA A 189 -9.04 -5.69 4.60
C ALA A 189 -9.55 -6.16 3.24
N LYS A 190 -9.79 -5.20 2.34
CA LYS A 190 -10.03 -5.45 0.93
C LYS A 190 -8.77 -5.06 0.13
N PRO A 191 -7.90 -6.02 -0.19
CA PRO A 191 -6.74 -5.73 -1.04
C PRO A 191 -7.19 -5.33 -2.44
N VAL A 192 -6.40 -4.47 -3.07
CA VAL A 192 -6.49 -4.15 -4.50
C VAL A 192 -5.10 -4.30 -5.08
N THR A 193 -4.92 -5.39 -5.84
CA THR A 193 -3.70 -5.72 -6.58
C THR A 193 -3.83 -5.34 -8.04
N GLU A 194 -2.81 -5.65 -8.85
CA GLU A 194 -2.88 -5.55 -10.30
C GLU A 194 -4.08 -6.34 -10.87
N ILE A 195 -4.43 -7.48 -10.27
CA ILE A 195 -5.56 -8.32 -10.70
C ILE A 195 -6.87 -7.55 -10.56
N GLU A 196 -7.16 -7.06 -9.35
CA GLU A 196 -8.36 -6.25 -9.11
C GLU A 196 -8.32 -4.97 -9.92
N ALA A 197 -7.16 -4.35 -10.09
CA ALA A 197 -7.04 -3.07 -10.79
C ALA A 197 -7.44 -3.17 -12.26
N TYR A 198 -6.95 -4.19 -12.97
CA TYR A 198 -7.36 -4.42 -14.37
C TYR A 198 -8.85 -4.76 -14.50
N GLN A 199 -9.38 -5.54 -13.56
CA GLN A 199 -10.81 -5.85 -13.51
C GLN A 199 -11.67 -4.60 -13.25
N ILE A 200 -11.28 -3.75 -12.30
CA ILE A 200 -12.00 -2.52 -11.94
C ILE A 200 -11.99 -1.51 -13.08
N LEU A 201 -10.84 -1.29 -13.72
CA LEU A 201 -10.66 -0.22 -14.68
C LEU A 201 -11.09 -0.59 -16.10
N PHE A 202 -10.93 -1.86 -16.49
CA PHE A 202 -11.07 -2.28 -17.88
C PHE A 202 -11.97 -3.50 -18.07
N ASN A 203 -12.47 -4.10 -16.99
CA ASN A 203 -13.27 -5.34 -17.04
C ASN A 203 -12.56 -6.45 -17.84
N VAL A 204 -11.27 -6.65 -17.55
CA VAL A 204 -10.45 -7.76 -18.09
C VAL A 204 -9.94 -8.62 -16.95
N ARG A 205 -9.81 -9.92 -17.22
CA ARG A 205 -9.13 -10.85 -16.30
C ARG A 205 -7.63 -10.65 -16.43
N ALA A 206 -6.92 -10.49 -15.32
CA ALA A 206 -5.46 -10.48 -15.30
C ALA A 206 -4.94 -11.71 -14.57
N ILE A 207 -4.03 -12.44 -15.20
CA ILE A 207 -3.48 -13.72 -14.72
C ILE A 207 -1.98 -13.53 -14.52
N PRO A 208 -1.48 -13.54 -13.26
CA PRO A 208 -0.03 -13.47 -13.01
C PRO A 208 0.65 -14.74 -13.51
N ILE A 209 1.73 -14.58 -14.29
CA ILE A 209 2.49 -15.72 -14.84
C ILE A 209 3.99 -15.68 -14.51
N ALA A 210 4.53 -14.54 -14.09
CA ALA A 210 5.90 -14.42 -13.61
C ALA A 210 6.05 -13.22 -12.65
N ALA A 211 7.02 -13.30 -11.75
CA ALA A 211 7.35 -12.24 -10.80
C ALA A 211 8.88 -12.10 -10.63
N GLY A 212 9.34 -10.88 -10.37
CA GLY A 212 10.75 -10.55 -10.21
C GLY A 212 11.49 -10.35 -11.53
N GLY A 213 12.78 -10.02 -11.41
CA GLY A 213 13.64 -9.66 -12.53
C GLY A 213 14.91 -8.98 -12.03
N VAL A 214 15.66 -8.33 -12.94
CA VAL A 214 16.91 -7.63 -12.62
C VAL A 214 16.95 -6.26 -13.30
N SER A 215 17.93 -5.43 -12.94
CA SER A 215 18.21 -4.14 -13.60
C SER A 215 17.03 -3.16 -13.56
N GLY A 216 16.33 -3.09 -12.42
CA GLY A 216 15.13 -2.27 -12.24
C GLY A 216 13.80 -3.01 -12.35
N SER A 217 13.84 -4.35 -12.45
CA SER A 217 12.66 -5.23 -12.48
C SER A 217 12.55 -6.14 -11.25
N GLU A 218 13.26 -5.85 -10.16
CA GLU A 218 13.41 -6.75 -9.01
C GLU A 218 12.08 -7.11 -8.32
N GLY A 219 11.06 -6.25 -8.44
CA GLY A 219 9.70 -6.51 -7.98
C GLY A 219 8.65 -6.49 -9.08
N SER A 220 9.05 -6.67 -10.35
CA SER A 220 8.10 -6.62 -11.44
C SER A 220 7.11 -7.79 -11.40
N ILE A 221 5.91 -7.59 -11.95
CA ILE A 221 4.94 -8.66 -12.20
C ILE A 221 4.63 -8.72 -13.70
N THR A 222 4.55 -9.93 -14.23
CA THR A 222 4.12 -10.20 -15.61
C THR A 222 2.76 -10.88 -15.60
N LEU A 223 1.82 -10.32 -16.37
CA LEU A 223 0.42 -10.71 -16.39
C LEU A 223 -0.03 -11.00 -17.83
N VAL A 224 -0.88 -12.00 -18.00
CA VAL A 224 -1.73 -12.13 -19.20
C VAL A 224 -3.05 -11.45 -18.92
N LEU A 225 -3.44 -10.50 -19.78
CA LEU A 225 -4.74 -9.88 -19.77
C LEU A 225 -5.65 -10.61 -20.76
N GLU A 226 -6.84 -11.03 -20.34
CA GLU A 226 -7.81 -11.76 -21.16
C GLU A 226 -9.18 -11.06 -21.12
N GLY A 227 -9.83 -10.90 -22.29
CA GLY A 227 -11.14 -10.26 -22.38
C GLY A 227 -11.66 -10.07 -23.81
N SER A 228 -12.59 -9.12 -23.98
CA SER A 228 -12.97 -8.64 -25.31
C SER A 228 -11.82 -7.84 -25.94
N GLU A 229 -11.75 -7.81 -27.27
CA GLU A 229 -10.72 -7.06 -28.00
C GLU A 229 -10.66 -5.59 -27.56
N GLU A 230 -11.82 -4.95 -27.45
CA GLU A 230 -11.92 -3.56 -27.02
C GLU A 230 -11.36 -3.34 -25.60
N ASN A 231 -11.72 -4.20 -24.65
CA ASN A 231 -11.28 -4.05 -23.25
C ASN A 231 -9.79 -4.35 -23.10
N VAL A 232 -9.29 -5.40 -23.77
CA VAL A 232 -7.86 -5.75 -23.76
C VAL A 232 -7.04 -4.64 -24.40
N LYS A 233 -7.50 -4.07 -25.51
CA LYS A 233 -6.84 -2.93 -26.17
C LYS A 233 -6.75 -1.73 -25.23
N LYS A 234 -7.85 -1.33 -24.59
CA LYS A 234 -7.86 -0.22 -23.61
C LYS A 234 -6.92 -0.47 -22.43
N ALA A 235 -6.94 -1.69 -21.89
CA ALA A 235 -6.07 -2.09 -20.78
C ALA A 235 -4.59 -2.03 -21.18
N PHE A 236 -4.27 -2.54 -22.37
CA PHE A 236 -2.91 -2.51 -22.92
C PHE A 236 -2.42 -1.09 -23.21
N GLU A 237 -3.25 -0.26 -23.85
CA GLU A 237 -2.94 1.15 -24.14
C GLU A 237 -2.70 1.95 -22.84
N TYR A 238 -3.54 1.75 -21.82
CA TYR A 238 -3.30 2.36 -20.51
C TYR A 238 -2.00 1.87 -19.89
N THR A 239 -1.73 0.56 -19.96
CA THR A 239 -0.49 -0.02 -19.45
C THR A 239 0.73 0.61 -20.12
N MET A 240 0.68 0.81 -21.45
CA MET A 240 1.71 1.51 -22.21
C MET A 240 1.87 2.97 -21.76
N SER A 241 0.76 3.66 -21.44
CA SER A 241 0.80 5.06 -21.01
C SER A 241 1.47 5.27 -19.64
N ILE A 242 1.46 4.26 -18.77
CA ILE A 242 2.11 4.32 -17.45
C ILE A 242 3.53 3.76 -17.46
N LYS A 243 4.00 3.21 -18.60
CA LYS A 243 5.38 2.72 -18.71
C LYS A 243 6.37 3.84 -18.43
N GLY A 244 7.38 3.54 -17.63
CA GLY A 244 8.37 4.53 -17.22
C GLY A 244 7.94 5.40 -16.03
N GLU A 245 6.90 5.01 -15.28
CA GLU A 245 6.58 5.64 -13.98
C GLU A 245 7.87 5.78 -13.15
N PRO A 246 8.20 7.00 -12.67
CA PRO A 246 9.49 7.26 -12.05
C PRO A 246 9.78 6.38 -10.84
N LYS A 247 11.02 5.85 -10.78
CA LYS A 247 11.52 5.20 -9.59
C LYS A 247 11.59 6.22 -8.45
N LEU A 248 11.10 5.82 -7.28
CA LEU A 248 11.20 6.67 -6.10
C LEU A 248 12.60 6.55 -5.46
N PRO A 249 13.21 7.66 -5.04
CA PRO A 249 14.50 7.62 -4.37
C PRO A 249 14.35 7.00 -2.97
N SER A 250 15.45 6.44 -2.47
CA SER A 250 15.51 5.99 -1.07
C SER A 250 15.38 7.19 -0.12
N TYR A 251 14.32 7.21 0.69
CA TYR A 251 14.13 8.20 1.76
C TYR A 251 14.10 7.50 3.13
N THR A 252 15.23 7.48 3.82
CA THR A 252 15.42 6.78 5.10
C THR A 252 16.11 7.68 6.11
N GLU A 253 15.86 7.47 7.40
CA GLU A 253 16.52 8.16 8.50
C GLU A 253 18.05 8.03 8.42
N ASN A 254 18.76 9.08 8.87
CA ASN A 254 20.21 9.10 8.92
C ASN A 254 20.71 8.17 10.03
N CYS A 255 21.48 7.13 9.65
CA CYS A 255 22.00 6.14 10.59
C CYS A 255 22.89 6.74 11.70
N LYS A 256 23.56 7.88 11.47
CA LYS A 256 24.38 8.55 12.48
C LYS A 256 23.55 9.23 13.59
N LYS A 257 22.29 9.57 13.32
CA LYS A 257 21.41 10.31 14.23
C LYS A 257 20.13 9.54 14.61
N CYS A 258 19.88 8.40 14.00
CA CYS A 258 18.72 7.57 14.30
C CYS A 258 18.77 7.10 15.77
N GLU A 259 17.63 6.89 16.41
CA GLU A 259 17.55 6.39 17.80
C GLU A 259 16.78 5.07 17.87
N TRP A 260 16.31 4.56 16.73
CA TRP A 260 15.53 3.33 16.67
C TRP A 260 16.41 2.10 16.94
N PRO A 261 15.89 1.09 17.68
CA PRO A 261 16.50 -0.22 17.77
C PRO A 261 16.69 -0.83 16.38
N CYS A 262 17.91 -1.27 16.07
CA CYS A 262 18.29 -1.77 14.75
C CYS A 262 19.48 -2.72 14.88
N GLY A 263 19.39 -3.93 14.32
CA GLY A 263 20.44 -4.95 14.45
C GLY A 263 21.71 -4.67 13.63
N LEU A 264 21.69 -3.69 12.70
CA LEU A 264 22.90 -3.22 12.02
C LEU A 264 23.73 -2.24 12.87
N ARG A 265 23.21 -1.83 14.03
CA ARG A 265 24.01 -1.06 14.98
C ARG A 265 24.74 -2.07 15.82
N SER A 266 26.02 -2.26 15.52
CA SER A 266 26.96 -2.91 16.42
C SER A 266 26.73 -2.37 17.83
N GLU A 267 26.59 -3.28 18.79
CA GLU A 267 26.54 -3.03 20.23
C GLU A 267 27.35 -1.77 20.58
N LYS A 268 26.68 -0.77 21.16
CA LYS A 268 27.40 0.34 21.80
C LYS A 268 28.10 -0.19 23.04
#